data_AF-A0A660VV80-F1
#
_entry.id   AF-A0A660VV80-F1
#
_cell.length_a   1.000
_cell.length_b   1.000
_cell.length_c   1.000
_cell.angle_alpha   90.00
_cell.angle_beta   90.00
_cell.angle_gamma   90.00
#
_symmetry.space_group_name_H-M   'P 1'
#
loop_
_entity.id
_entity.type
_entity.pdbx_description
1 polymer ?
#
loop_
_entity_poly.entity_id
_entity_poly.type
_entity_poly.pdbx_seq_one_letter_code
_entity_poly.pdbx_strand_id
1 'polypeptide(L)'
;MEHAEPELRAALTERAGPAAEARDKQERKAARAKLARLRERKRTLLASQAQDAELDVPCPEGLAYLPYQRAAIAFGMGRKSALFADEMGLGKTIEALGVVNADPAAQRVLIVCPASLKLNWAREAQRWLVDRGPVGVAGKTFPEDAQVVVINYDVLSKWAAKLRRT
;
A
#
# COMPACT_ATOMS: atom_id res chain seq x y z
N MET A 1 34.01 15.22 56.86
CA MET A 1 33.15 15.77 55.80
C MET A 1 32.33 14.63 55.20
N GLU A 2 31.35 14.09 55.94
CA GLU A 2 30.60 12.92 55.44
C GLU A 2 29.24 12.76 56.16
N HIS A 3 28.38 13.77 56.09
CA HIS A 3 26.99 13.64 56.52
C HIS A 3 26.08 14.27 55.46
N ALA A 4 25.86 13.55 54.36
CA ALA A 4 24.64 13.76 53.59
C ALA A 4 23.48 13.16 54.40
N GLU A 5 22.49 13.98 54.77
CA GLU A 5 21.38 13.58 55.62
C GLU A 5 20.65 12.33 55.06
N PRO A 6 20.24 11.39 55.93
CA PRO A 6 19.50 10.19 55.53
C PRO A 6 18.26 10.50 54.68
N GLU A 7 17.63 11.65 54.94
CA GLU A 7 16.47 12.16 54.20
C GLU A 7 16.82 12.54 52.76
N LEU A 8 18.01 13.10 52.52
CA LEU A 8 18.49 13.44 51.18
C LEU A 8 18.79 12.17 50.37
N ARG A 9 19.36 11.13 51.02
CA ARG A 9 19.57 9.80 50.39
C ARG A 9 18.25 9.11 50.10
N ALA A 10 17.27 9.13 51.01
CA ALA A 10 15.95 8.56 50.79
C ALA A 10 15.20 9.26 49.64
N ALA A 11 15.20 10.59 49.61
CA ALA A 11 14.59 11.39 48.54
C ALA A 11 15.27 11.18 47.16
N LEU A 12 16.60 10.97 47.14
CA LEU A 12 17.33 10.61 45.92
C LEU A 12 16.99 9.19 45.43
N THR A 13 16.80 8.25 46.36
CA THR A 13 16.43 6.85 46.04
C THR A 13 14.97 6.74 45.59
N GLU A 14 14.07 7.56 46.15
CA GLU A 14 12.66 7.67 45.73
C GLU A 14 12.54 8.32 44.33
N ARG A 15 13.36 9.34 44.04
CA ARG A 15 13.52 9.92 42.68
C ARG A 15 14.17 8.97 41.68
N ALA A 16 14.96 8.01 42.13
CA ALA A 16 15.56 6.93 41.34
C ALA A 16 14.76 5.62 41.43
N GLY A 17 13.53 5.67 41.93
CA GLY A 17 12.69 4.49 42.14
C GLY A 17 12.14 3.89 40.83
N PRO A 18 11.36 2.80 40.93
CA PRO A 18 10.78 2.08 39.79
C PRO A 18 10.02 2.98 38.80
N ALA A 19 9.45 4.08 39.29
CA ALA A 19 8.75 5.08 38.48
C ALA A 19 9.69 5.86 37.53
N ALA A 20 10.92 6.18 37.96
CA ALA A 20 11.90 6.88 37.14
C ALA A 20 12.51 5.95 36.07
N GLU A 21 12.79 4.70 36.42
CA GLU A 21 13.23 3.67 35.47
C GLU A 21 12.14 3.34 34.44
N ALA A 22 10.88 3.24 34.87
CA ALA A 22 9.74 3.04 33.97
C ALA A 22 9.57 4.21 33.00
N ARG A 23 9.78 5.45 33.48
CA ARG A 23 9.72 6.68 32.65
C ARG A 23 10.86 6.72 31.63
N ASP A 24 12.11 6.46 32.03
CA ASP A 24 13.25 6.37 31.09
C ASP A 24 13.05 5.24 30.06
N LYS A 25 12.55 4.07 30.49
CA LYS A 25 12.20 2.97 29.58
C LYS A 25 11.10 3.37 28.59
N GLN A 26 10.08 4.11 29.05
CA GLN A 26 8.99 4.62 28.21
C GLN A 26 9.49 5.69 27.21
N GLU A 27 10.34 6.61 27.66
CA GLU A 27 10.97 7.64 26.83
C GLU A 27 11.89 7.01 25.76
N ARG A 28 12.72 6.03 26.13
CA ARG A 28 13.54 5.25 25.18
C ARG A 28 12.70 4.47 24.18
N LYS A 29 11.60 3.84 24.61
CA LYS A 29 10.65 3.15 23.73
C LYS A 29 10.01 4.13 22.74
N ALA A 30 9.57 5.30 23.21
CA ALA A 30 9.01 6.35 22.38
C ALA A 30 10.04 6.89 21.37
N ALA A 31 11.29 7.13 21.79
CA ALA A 31 12.38 7.57 20.93
C ALA A 31 12.69 6.54 19.83
N ARG A 32 12.75 5.25 20.17
CA ARG A 32 12.93 4.15 19.20
C ARG A 32 11.79 4.09 18.19
N ALA A 33 10.54 4.19 18.65
CA ALA A 33 9.37 4.22 17.78
C ALA A 33 9.38 5.43 16.84
N LYS A 34 9.75 6.61 17.35
CA LYS A 34 9.91 7.84 16.56
C LYS A 34 10.99 7.68 15.49
N LEU A 35 12.15 7.12 15.85
CA LEU A 35 13.24 6.89 14.91
C LEU A 35 12.86 5.87 13.82
N ALA A 36 12.16 4.79 14.19
CA ALA A 36 11.64 3.81 13.24
C ALA A 36 10.69 4.48 12.22
N ARG A 37 9.75 5.30 12.70
CA ARG A 37 8.83 6.06 11.85
C ARG A 37 9.54 7.04 10.92
N LEU A 38 10.59 7.72 11.38
CA LEU A 38 11.37 8.64 10.55
C LEU A 38 12.14 7.89 9.46
N ARG A 39 12.74 6.74 9.78
CA ARG A 39 13.43 5.88 8.82
C ARG A 39 12.46 5.37 7.75
N GLU A 40 11.29 4.91 8.16
CA GLU A 40 10.23 4.47 7.24
C GLU A 40 9.78 5.61 6.32
N ARG A 41 9.51 6.81 6.89
CA ARG A 41 9.14 7.99 6.09
C ARG A 41 10.23 8.35 5.08
N LYS A 42 11.49 8.35 5.49
CA LYS A 42 12.63 8.62 4.60
C LYS A 42 12.69 7.58 3.47
N ARG A 43 12.53 6.29 3.79
CA ARG A 43 12.51 5.22 2.78
C ARG A 43 11.36 5.41 1.78
N THR A 44 10.17 5.74 2.25
CA THR A 44 9.01 6.00 1.37
C THR A 44 9.27 7.18 0.43
N LEU A 45 9.84 8.29 0.92
CA LEU A 45 10.18 9.45 0.09
C LEU A 45 11.20 9.13 -0.99
N LEU A 46 12.25 8.37 -0.64
CA LEU A 46 13.26 7.98 -1.61
C LEU A 46 12.67 7.02 -2.67
N ALA A 47 11.85 6.06 -2.24
CA ALA A 47 11.22 5.12 -3.15
C ALA A 47 10.20 5.79 -4.10
N SER A 48 9.51 6.86 -3.66
CA SER A 48 8.55 7.58 -4.53
C SER A 48 9.22 8.46 -5.59
N GLN A 49 10.54 8.65 -5.53
CA GLN A 49 11.31 9.44 -6.50
C GLN A 49 12.08 8.56 -7.50
N ALA A 50 11.96 7.24 -7.38
CA ALA A 50 12.65 6.31 -8.27
C ALA A 50 12.11 6.45 -9.70
N GLN A 51 13.03 6.50 -10.67
CA GLN A 51 12.71 6.55 -12.11
C GLN A 51 12.83 5.18 -12.79
N ASP A 52 13.40 4.22 -12.09
CA ASP A 52 13.46 2.81 -12.48
C ASP A 52 13.51 1.93 -11.23
N ALA A 53 13.15 0.68 -11.40
CA ALA A 53 13.37 -0.39 -10.44
C ALA A 53 13.70 -1.68 -11.17
N GLU A 54 14.69 -2.41 -10.66
CA GLU A 54 14.94 -3.78 -11.05
C GLU A 54 13.88 -4.67 -10.40
N LEU A 55 12.78 -4.87 -11.12
CA LEU A 55 11.70 -5.76 -10.73
C LEU A 55 11.28 -6.57 -11.97
N ASP A 56 11.31 -7.89 -11.83
CA ASP A 56 10.76 -8.80 -12.84
C ASP A 56 9.24 -8.88 -12.64
N VAL A 57 8.50 -8.22 -13.52
CA VAL A 57 7.04 -8.15 -13.48
C VAL A 57 6.50 -8.92 -14.67
N PRO A 58 5.63 -9.94 -14.48
CA PRO A 58 4.97 -10.61 -15.59
C PRO A 58 4.27 -9.62 -16.51
N CYS A 59 4.55 -9.71 -17.81
CA CYS A 59 4.00 -8.84 -18.83
C CYS A 59 3.48 -9.68 -20.00
N PRO A 60 2.38 -9.29 -20.66
CA PRO A 60 1.88 -10.00 -21.84
C PRO A 60 2.89 -9.97 -22.99
N GLU A 61 2.80 -10.95 -23.87
CA GLU A 61 3.67 -11.06 -25.03
C GLU A 61 3.60 -9.79 -25.91
N GLY A 62 4.77 -9.28 -26.31
CA GLY A 62 4.89 -8.08 -27.14
C GLY A 62 4.67 -6.75 -26.39
N LEU A 63 4.46 -6.78 -25.07
CA LEU A 63 4.38 -5.59 -24.22
C LEU A 63 5.54 -5.54 -23.23
N ALA A 64 5.85 -4.34 -22.75
CA ALA A 64 6.85 -4.11 -21.72
C ALA A 64 6.49 -2.88 -20.89
N TYR A 65 6.85 -2.91 -19.60
CA TYR A 65 6.74 -1.76 -18.72
C TYR A 65 7.89 -0.78 -18.96
N LEU A 66 7.57 0.51 -19.02
CA LEU A 66 8.58 1.56 -19.05
C LEU A 66 9.33 1.62 -17.70
N PRO A 67 10.57 2.14 -17.64
CA PRO A 67 11.36 2.22 -16.41
C PRO A 67 10.60 2.83 -15.23
N TYR A 68 9.96 3.97 -15.45
CA TYR A 68 9.20 4.66 -14.39
C TYR A 68 7.95 3.87 -13.95
N GLN A 69 7.35 3.09 -14.85
CA GLN A 69 6.23 2.21 -14.50
C GLN A 69 6.70 1.05 -13.62
N ARG A 70 7.89 0.48 -13.89
CA ARG A 70 8.49 -0.53 -12.99
C ARG A 70 8.77 0.06 -11.61
N ALA A 71 9.27 1.29 -11.55
CA ALA A 71 9.44 2.00 -10.28
C ALA A 71 8.13 2.17 -9.52
N ALA A 72 7.05 2.58 -10.21
CA ALA A 72 5.72 2.70 -9.62
C ALA A 72 5.17 1.34 -9.14
N ILE A 73 5.35 0.27 -9.92
CA ILE A 73 4.94 -1.09 -9.54
C ILE A 73 5.71 -1.53 -8.29
N ALA A 74 7.04 -1.40 -8.29
CA ALA A 74 7.88 -1.70 -7.12
C ALA A 74 7.52 -0.84 -5.90
N PHE A 75 7.07 0.39 -6.11
CA PHE A 75 6.52 1.23 -5.05
C PHE A 75 5.18 0.69 -4.53
N GLY A 76 4.32 0.15 -5.38
CA GLY A 76 3.09 -0.52 -4.95
C GLY A 76 3.35 -1.81 -4.16
N MET A 77 4.34 -2.58 -4.57
CA MET A 77 4.68 -3.88 -3.97
C MET A 77 5.09 -3.77 -2.49
N GLY A 78 4.62 -4.73 -1.68
CA GLY A 78 4.95 -4.84 -0.26
C GLY A 78 4.30 -3.78 0.64
N ARG A 79 3.38 -2.96 0.11
CA ARG A 79 2.63 -1.95 0.87
C ARG A 79 1.16 -2.35 0.97
N LYS A 80 0.52 -1.97 2.07
CA LYS A 80 -0.94 -2.17 2.24
C LYS A 80 -1.77 -1.30 1.30
N SER A 81 -1.22 -0.16 0.89
CA SER A 81 -1.86 0.82 0.02
C SER A 81 -0.80 1.70 -0.62
N ALA A 82 -0.99 2.09 -1.87
CA ALA A 82 -0.16 3.04 -2.58
C ALA A 82 -1.05 4.04 -3.36
N LEU A 83 -0.53 5.23 -3.59
CA LEU A 83 -1.14 6.26 -4.41
C LEU A 83 -0.17 6.58 -5.56
N PHE A 84 -0.60 6.35 -6.79
CA PHE A 84 0.11 6.77 -7.99
C PHE A 84 -0.40 8.13 -8.42
N ALA A 85 0.44 9.14 -8.20
CA ALA A 85 0.11 10.56 -8.39
C ALA A 85 0.87 11.17 -9.58
N ASP A 86 1.34 10.33 -10.49
CA ASP A 86 2.06 10.74 -11.70
C ASP A 86 1.19 11.58 -12.62
N GLU A 87 1.81 12.30 -13.55
CA GLU A 87 1.13 13.14 -14.52
C GLU A 87 0.09 12.36 -15.35
N MET A 88 -0.94 13.06 -15.83
CA MET A 88 -1.92 12.47 -16.72
C MET A 88 -1.26 11.99 -18.03
N GLY A 89 -1.62 10.80 -18.50
CA GLY A 89 -1.06 10.22 -19.73
C GLY A 89 0.13 9.26 -19.53
N LEU A 90 0.77 9.23 -18.36
CA LEU A 90 1.94 8.36 -18.11
C LEU A 90 1.61 6.86 -17.95
N GLY A 91 0.33 6.50 -17.85
CA GLY A 91 -0.10 5.10 -17.79
C GLY A 91 -0.34 4.56 -16.38
N LYS A 92 -0.86 5.37 -15.46
CA LYS A 92 -1.26 4.92 -14.10
C LYS A 92 -2.15 3.67 -14.07
N THR A 93 -2.98 3.48 -15.08
CA THR A 93 -3.75 2.24 -15.28
C THR A 93 -2.84 1.02 -15.43
N ILE A 94 -1.81 1.14 -16.25
CA ILE A 94 -0.81 0.10 -16.52
C ILE A 94 0.02 -0.17 -15.27
N GLU A 95 0.41 0.87 -14.53
CA GLU A 95 1.11 0.73 -13.24
C GLU A 95 0.28 -0.05 -12.22
N ALA A 96 -1.00 0.29 -12.07
CA ALA A 96 -1.90 -0.42 -11.16
C ALA A 96 -2.10 -1.89 -11.56
N LEU A 97 -2.27 -2.17 -12.86
CA LEU A 97 -2.38 -3.55 -13.36
C LEU A 97 -1.04 -4.30 -13.26
N GLY A 98 0.09 -3.60 -13.37
CA GLY A 98 1.41 -4.15 -13.14
C GLY A 98 1.63 -4.58 -11.69
N VAL A 99 1.11 -3.84 -10.71
CA VAL A 99 1.08 -4.30 -9.30
C VAL A 99 0.29 -5.60 -9.18
N VAL A 100 -0.86 -5.71 -9.84
CA VAL A 100 -1.66 -6.94 -9.85
C VAL A 100 -0.88 -8.10 -10.47
N ASN A 101 -0.13 -7.88 -11.56
CA ASN A 101 0.71 -8.92 -12.16
C ASN A 101 1.88 -9.34 -11.25
N ALA A 102 2.50 -8.36 -10.59
CA ALA A 102 3.63 -8.58 -9.68
C ALA A 102 3.24 -9.27 -8.36
N ASP A 103 1.95 -9.25 -7.98
CA ASP A 103 1.44 -9.86 -6.75
C ASP A 103 0.65 -11.17 -7.03
N PRO A 104 1.24 -12.36 -6.79
CA PRO A 104 0.55 -13.64 -6.95
C PRO A 104 -0.64 -13.82 -6.01
N ALA A 105 -0.70 -13.06 -4.90
CA ALA A 105 -1.83 -13.12 -3.96
C ALA A 105 -3.05 -12.33 -4.47
N ALA A 106 -2.89 -11.48 -5.50
CA ALA A 106 -3.95 -10.69 -6.10
C ALA A 106 -4.85 -11.52 -7.04
N GLN A 107 -5.51 -12.54 -6.50
CA GLN A 107 -6.36 -13.48 -7.26
C GLN A 107 -7.75 -12.93 -7.58
N ARG A 108 -8.29 -12.04 -6.73
CA ARG A 108 -9.58 -11.36 -6.96
C ARG A 108 -9.38 -9.86 -6.89
N VAL A 109 -9.71 -9.17 -7.98
CA VAL A 109 -9.41 -7.75 -8.15
C VAL A 109 -10.69 -6.97 -8.40
N LEU A 110 -10.91 -5.91 -7.62
CA LEU A 110 -12.00 -4.96 -7.81
C LEU A 110 -11.44 -3.61 -8.25
N ILE A 111 -11.81 -3.18 -9.44
CA ILE A 111 -11.44 -1.90 -10.03
C ILE A 111 -12.65 -0.97 -9.93
N VAL A 112 -12.51 0.13 -9.18
CA VAL A 112 -13.55 1.15 -9.04
C VAL A 112 -13.14 2.40 -9.79
N CYS A 113 -13.96 2.85 -10.74
CA CYS A 113 -13.64 4.00 -11.60
C CYS A 113 -14.88 4.83 -11.97
N PRO A 114 -14.72 6.04 -12.53
CA PRO A 114 -15.83 6.76 -13.17
C PRO A 114 -16.56 5.90 -14.22
N ALA A 115 -17.86 6.14 -14.40
CA ALA A 115 -18.70 5.35 -15.31
C ALA A 115 -18.17 5.34 -16.76
N SER A 116 -17.68 6.49 -17.23
CA SER A 116 -17.11 6.66 -18.57
C SER A 116 -15.83 5.84 -18.81
N LEU A 117 -15.13 5.43 -17.74
CA LEU A 117 -13.85 4.71 -17.83
C LEU A 117 -13.98 3.20 -17.68
N LYS A 118 -15.17 2.66 -17.36
CA LYS A 118 -15.33 1.21 -17.11
C LYS A 118 -14.87 0.34 -18.29
N LEU A 119 -15.27 0.71 -19.50
CA LEU A 119 -14.88 -0.04 -20.70
C LEU A 119 -13.38 0.10 -20.99
N ASN A 120 -12.79 1.26 -20.66
CA ASN A 120 -11.36 1.45 -20.83
C ASN A 120 -10.57 0.56 -19.86
N TRP A 121 -10.93 0.58 -18.58
CA TRP A 121 -10.32 -0.29 -17.57
C TRP A 121 -10.47 -1.77 -17.91
N ALA A 122 -11.64 -2.20 -18.41
CA ALA A 122 -11.84 -3.58 -18.81
C ALA A 122 -10.93 -3.99 -19.97
N ARG A 123 -10.79 -3.15 -21.01
CA ARG A 123 -9.89 -3.40 -22.14
C ARG A 123 -8.43 -3.45 -21.71
N GLU A 124 -7.99 -2.49 -20.90
CA GLU A 124 -6.61 -2.48 -20.40
C GLU A 124 -6.33 -3.67 -19.49
N ALA A 125 -7.27 -4.06 -18.62
CA ALA A 125 -7.14 -5.25 -17.80
C ALA A 125 -7.04 -6.53 -18.64
N GLN A 126 -7.88 -6.68 -19.68
CA GLN A 126 -7.79 -7.80 -20.63
C GLN A 126 -6.47 -7.81 -21.40
N ARG A 127 -5.92 -6.63 -21.70
CA ARG A 127 -4.68 -6.48 -22.46
C ARG A 127 -3.44 -6.72 -21.61
N TRP A 128 -3.41 -6.23 -20.37
CA TRP A 128 -2.20 -6.14 -19.55
C TRP A 128 -2.07 -7.22 -18.49
N LEU A 129 -3.17 -7.82 -18.03
CA LEU A 129 -3.10 -8.83 -16.99
C LEU A 129 -2.63 -10.17 -17.55
N VAL A 130 -1.68 -10.80 -16.86
CA VAL A 130 -1.09 -12.09 -17.26
C VAL A 130 -1.66 -13.19 -16.39
N ASP A 131 -2.14 -14.27 -17.03
CA ASP A 131 -2.72 -15.44 -16.36
C ASP A 131 -3.78 -15.08 -15.32
N ARG A 132 -4.58 -14.06 -15.64
CA ARG A 132 -5.75 -13.67 -14.84
C ARG A 132 -7.00 -14.19 -15.51
N GLY A 133 -7.97 -14.64 -14.70
CA GLY A 133 -9.26 -15.12 -15.19
C GLY A 133 -10.09 -14.02 -15.85
N PRO A 134 -11.37 -14.31 -16.16
CA PRO A 134 -12.22 -13.39 -16.92
C PRO A 134 -12.34 -12.00 -16.28
N VAL A 135 -12.31 -10.96 -17.12
CA VAL A 135 -12.57 -9.56 -16.73
C VAL A 135 -14.03 -9.24 -17.01
N GLY A 136 -14.78 -8.85 -15.97
CA GLY A 136 -16.18 -8.50 -16.05
C GLY A 136 -16.46 -7.04 -15.69
N VAL A 137 -17.50 -6.45 -16.29
CA VAL A 137 -17.97 -5.09 -15.96
C VAL A 137 -19.31 -5.17 -15.23
N ALA A 138 -19.34 -4.67 -14.00
CA ALA A 138 -20.56 -4.63 -13.20
C ALA A 138 -21.48 -3.45 -13.59
N GLY A 139 -22.78 -3.72 -13.57
CA GLY A 139 -23.84 -2.77 -13.89
C GLY A 139 -25.13 -3.15 -13.18
N LYS A 140 -26.21 -3.36 -13.96
CA LYS A 140 -27.47 -3.92 -13.43
C LYS A 140 -27.31 -5.36 -12.95
N THR A 141 -26.39 -6.09 -13.55
CA THR A 141 -25.98 -7.45 -13.18
C THR A 141 -24.54 -7.45 -12.69
N PHE A 142 -24.17 -8.47 -11.93
CA PHE A 142 -22.81 -8.69 -11.44
C PHE A 142 -22.18 -9.89 -12.16
N PRO A 143 -20.94 -9.79 -12.66
CA PRO A 143 -20.26 -10.89 -13.33
C PRO A 143 -19.68 -11.87 -12.30
N GLU A 144 -20.41 -12.95 -12.01
CA GLU A 144 -20.06 -13.94 -10.98
C GLU A 144 -18.75 -14.69 -11.27
N ASP A 145 -18.50 -15.01 -12.53
CA ASP A 145 -17.36 -15.83 -12.96
C ASP A 145 -16.08 -15.00 -13.20
N ALA A 146 -16.13 -13.67 -12.98
CA ALA A 146 -15.01 -12.79 -13.21
C ALA A 146 -14.04 -12.76 -12.03
N GLN A 147 -12.75 -12.95 -12.30
CA GLN A 147 -11.68 -12.74 -11.31
C GLN A 147 -11.34 -11.25 -11.15
N VAL A 148 -11.58 -10.47 -12.20
CA VAL A 148 -11.36 -9.02 -12.22
C VAL A 148 -12.68 -8.33 -12.52
N VAL A 149 -13.17 -7.52 -11.59
CA VAL A 149 -14.45 -6.82 -11.72
C VAL A 149 -14.22 -5.33 -11.81
N VAL A 150 -14.75 -4.70 -12.87
CA VAL A 150 -14.74 -3.24 -13.04
C VAL A 150 -16.12 -2.68 -12.71
N ILE A 151 -16.19 -1.71 -11.80
CA ILE A 151 -17.43 -1.12 -11.31
C ILE A 151 -17.31 0.40 -11.18
N ASN A 152 -18.43 1.12 -11.27
CA ASN A 152 -18.46 2.56 -10.98
C ASN A 152 -19.06 2.87 -9.61
N TYR A 153 -18.74 4.06 -9.10
CA TYR A 153 -19.14 4.52 -7.77
C TYR A 153 -20.64 4.36 -7.50
N ASP A 154 -21.51 4.73 -8.46
CA ASP A 154 -22.97 4.69 -8.29
C ASP A 154 -23.54 3.27 -8.16
N VAL A 155 -22.85 2.28 -8.72
CA VAL A 155 -23.26 0.87 -8.75
C VAL A 155 -22.62 0.10 -7.60
N LEU A 156 -21.47 0.55 -7.09
CA LEU A 156 -20.72 -0.10 -6.02
C LEU A 156 -21.57 -0.33 -4.76
N SER A 157 -22.34 0.67 -4.33
CA SER A 157 -23.18 0.59 -3.14
C SER A 157 -24.23 -0.51 -3.22
N LYS A 158 -24.78 -0.76 -4.42
CA LYS A 158 -25.80 -1.80 -4.67
C LYS A 158 -25.24 -3.21 -4.47
N TRP A 159 -23.95 -3.41 -4.75
CA TRP A 159 -23.28 -4.70 -4.65
C TRP A 159 -22.41 -4.85 -3.39
N ALA A 160 -22.40 -3.85 -2.50
CA ALA A 160 -21.52 -3.84 -1.33
C ALA A 160 -21.68 -5.06 -0.42
N ALA A 161 -22.91 -5.53 -0.20
CA ALA A 161 -23.18 -6.72 0.62
C ALA A 161 -22.57 -8.00 0.01
N LYS A 162 -22.54 -8.09 -1.32
CA LYS A 162 -21.95 -9.22 -2.05
C LYS A 162 -20.42 -9.15 -2.03
N LEU A 163 -19.87 -7.97 -2.33
CA LEU A 163 -18.43 -7.73 -2.38
C LEU A 163 -17.73 -7.94 -1.02
N ARG A 164 -18.43 -7.72 0.10
CA ARG A 164 -17.89 -7.98 1.45
C ARG A 164 -17.79 -9.47 1.81
N ARG A 165 -18.50 -10.34 1.10
CA ARG A 165 -18.56 -11.79 1.38
C ARG A 165 -17.58 -12.61 0.52
N THR A 166 -16.86 -11.93 -0.36
CA THR A 166 -15.94 -12.49 -1.36
C THR A 166 -14.52 -12.21 -0.90
#